data_AF-A0A352IE93-F1
#
_entry.id   AF-A0A352IE93-F1
#
_cell.length_a   1.000
_cell.length_b   1.000
_cell.length_c   1.000
_cell.angle_alpha   90.00
_cell.angle_beta   90.00
_cell.angle_gamma   90.00
#
_symmetry.space_group_name_H-M   'P 1'
#
loop_
_entity.id
_entity.type
_entity.pdbx_description
1 polymer ?
#
loop_
_entity_poly.entity_id
_entity_poly.type
_entity_poly.pdbx_seq_one_letter_code
_entity_poly.pdbx_strand_id
1 'polypeptide(L)'
;MDNGIFTATAYTKSAQIHYTAEICELVPTDCFSLENKEIFRKLCAEGCANYKMKWSCPPYSPSFCDFTSDWNKLYVLYMRVSTEQFPYIKNDYLKIKAANSILKSRADKFLRKLSIHYGHYISTGSCRLCKPCKCKKDAPCAHPNEMTYSFESLGIDVSGLINMCFKNPLLWYKPQSLPKYTSVVCGLLTNEVLSTEFLEDEYFKCINN
;
A
#
# COMPACT_ATOMS: atom_id res chain seq x y z
N MET A 1 7.89 19.87 -2.26
CA MET A 1 7.95 18.56 -2.93
C MET A 1 6.89 18.60 -4.00
N ASP A 2 7.29 18.49 -5.26
CA ASP A 2 6.35 18.43 -6.38
C ASP A 2 5.94 16.97 -6.52
N ASN A 3 4.74 16.65 -6.06
CA ASN A 3 4.19 15.31 -6.19
C ASN A 3 3.71 15.08 -7.62
N GLY A 4 4.03 13.93 -8.20
CA GLY A 4 3.40 13.48 -9.44
C GLY A 4 1.96 13.10 -9.16
N ILE A 5 0.99 13.79 -9.77
CA ILE A 5 -0.44 13.53 -9.58
C ILE A 5 -1.12 13.25 -10.92
N PHE A 6 -1.82 12.13 -11.00
CA PHE A 6 -2.53 11.74 -12.21
C PHE A 6 -3.85 11.02 -11.88
N THR A 7 -4.72 10.94 -12.88
CA THR A 7 -6.01 10.25 -12.76
C THR A 7 -6.05 9.07 -13.70
N ALA A 8 -6.56 7.96 -13.21
CA ALA A 8 -6.71 6.74 -14.01
C ALA A 8 -8.10 6.13 -13.81
N THR A 9 -8.42 5.22 -14.73
CA THR A 9 -9.74 4.60 -14.80
C THR A 9 -9.61 3.08 -14.63
N ALA A 10 -10.49 2.50 -13.81
CA ALA A 10 -10.70 1.07 -13.75
C ALA A 10 -12.08 0.72 -14.33
N TYR A 11 -12.10 -0.17 -15.31
CA TYR A 11 -13.34 -0.72 -15.87
C TYR A 11 -13.76 -1.94 -15.06
N THR A 12 -14.98 -1.92 -14.54
CA THR A 12 -15.63 -3.05 -13.87
C THR A 12 -16.86 -3.46 -14.67
N LYS A 13 -17.45 -4.63 -14.36
CA LYS A 13 -18.72 -5.04 -14.99
C LYS A 13 -19.88 -4.07 -14.73
N SER A 14 -19.79 -3.27 -13.66
CA SER A 14 -20.91 -2.46 -13.17
C SER A 14 -20.71 -0.96 -13.40
N ALA A 15 -19.48 -0.50 -13.56
CA ALA A 15 -19.16 0.92 -13.69
C ALA A 15 -17.72 1.17 -14.17
N GLN A 16 -17.53 2.36 -14.72
CA GLN A 16 -16.23 2.99 -14.89
C GLN A 16 -15.88 3.73 -13.59
N ILE A 17 -14.75 3.40 -12.97
CA ILE A 17 -14.31 3.95 -11.69
C ILE A 17 -13.07 4.81 -11.89
N HIS A 18 -13.18 6.10 -11.63
CA HIS A 18 -12.07 7.05 -11.68
C HIS A 18 -11.39 7.14 -10.32
N TYR A 19 -10.06 7.13 -10.31
CA TYR A 19 -9.29 7.28 -9.08
C TYR A 19 -8.07 8.17 -9.34
N THR A 20 -7.62 8.83 -8.29
CA THR A 20 -6.41 9.65 -8.29
C THR A 20 -5.26 8.83 -7.73
N ALA A 21 -4.11 8.92 -8.36
CA ALA A 21 -2.84 8.45 -7.84
C ALA A 21 -1.92 9.64 -7.67
N GLU A 22 -1.22 9.68 -6.54
CA GLU A 22 -0.26 10.71 -6.20
C GLU A 22 1.01 10.04 -5.69
N ILE A 23 2.16 10.47 -6.21
CA ILE A 23 3.48 9.91 -5.90
C ILE A 23 4.32 11.00 -5.25
N CYS A 24 4.89 10.68 -4.10
CA CYS A 24 5.83 11.54 -3.38
C CYS A 24 7.18 10.82 -3.26
N GLU A 25 8.26 11.50 -3.61
CA GLU A 25 9.62 11.03 -3.41
C GLU A 25 10.12 11.45 -2.02
N LEU A 26 10.73 10.51 -1.30
CA LEU A 26 11.34 10.67 0.02
C LEU A 26 12.67 9.93 0.07
N VAL A 27 13.47 10.23 1.09
CA VAL A 27 14.54 9.33 1.57
C VAL A 27 13.97 8.49 2.71
N PRO A 28 14.25 7.17 2.81
CA PRO A 28 13.69 6.36 3.89
C PRO A 28 13.94 6.91 5.30
N THR A 29 15.09 7.54 5.53
CA THR A 29 15.44 8.16 6.81
C THR A 29 14.46 9.25 7.26
N ASP A 30 13.80 9.93 6.32
CA ASP A 30 12.79 10.96 6.62
C ASP A 30 11.57 10.37 7.34
N CYS A 31 11.32 9.07 7.15
CA CYS A 31 10.20 8.36 7.76
C CYS A 31 10.54 7.74 9.13
N PHE A 32 11.79 7.77 9.59
CA PHE A 32 12.19 7.04 10.80
C PHE A 32 11.51 7.57 12.07
N SER A 33 11.20 8.88 12.13
CA SER A 33 10.44 9.45 13.24
C SER A 33 8.98 8.99 13.30
N LEU A 34 8.47 8.40 12.21
CA LEU A 34 7.12 7.82 12.13
C LEU A 34 7.09 6.35 12.53
N GLU A 35 8.25 5.73 12.77
CA GLU A 35 8.33 4.33 13.13
C GLU A 35 8.01 4.11 14.61
N ASN A 36 7.02 3.27 14.87
CA ASN A 36 6.73 2.74 16.20
C ASN A 36 6.26 1.28 16.10
N LYS A 37 7.23 0.37 15.92
CA LYS A 37 6.99 -1.06 15.76
C LYS A 37 6.13 -1.66 16.87
N GLU A 38 6.33 -1.22 18.11
CA GLU A 38 5.59 -1.72 19.26
C GLU A 38 4.10 -1.33 19.26
N ILE A 39 3.79 -0.06 18.94
CA ILE A 39 2.40 0.39 18.80
C ILE A 39 1.70 -0.37 17.68
N PHE A 40 2.31 -0.46 16.49
CA PHE A 40 1.67 -1.14 15.35
C PHE A 40 1.57 -2.65 15.53
N ARG A 41 2.50 -3.28 16.26
CA ARG A 41 2.38 -4.67 16.69
C ARG A 41 1.16 -4.88 17.58
N LYS A 42 0.92 -4.01 18.58
CA LYS A 42 -0.26 -4.07 19.47
C LYS A 42 -1.55 -3.87 18.70
N LEU A 43 -1.63 -2.83 17.86
CA LEU A 43 -2.77 -2.57 17.00
C LEU A 43 -3.09 -3.76 16.08
N CYS A 44 -2.05 -4.41 15.52
CA CYS A 44 -2.22 -5.62 14.71
C CYS A 44 -2.77 -6.78 15.55
N ALA A 45 -2.25 -6.98 16.76
CA ALA A 45 -2.70 -8.04 17.67
C ALA A 45 -4.16 -7.89 18.10
N GLU A 46 -4.62 -6.66 18.30
CA GLU A 46 -5.99 -6.35 18.73
C GLU A 46 -6.98 -6.36 17.56
N GLY A 47 -6.57 -5.87 16.38
CA GLY A 47 -7.49 -5.55 15.28
C GLY A 47 -7.37 -6.40 14.02
N CYS A 48 -6.37 -7.29 13.90
CA CYS A 48 -6.09 -7.99 12.64
C CYS A 48 -6.05 -9.51 12.77
N ALA A 49 -6.91 -10.19 12.01
CA ALA A 49 -6.92 -11.66 11.90
C ALA A 49 -5.65 -12.27 11.27
N ASN A 50 -4.72 -11.45 10.75
CA ASN A 50 -3.44 -11.92 10.20
C ASN A 50 -2.29 -11.87 11.22
N TYR A 51 -2.48 -11.29 12.41
CA TYR A 51 -1.44 -11.23 13.43
C TYR A 51 -0.93 -12.63 13.77
N LYS A 52 0.39 -12.83 13.76
CA LYS A 52 1.06 -14.14 13.90
C LYS A 52 0.70 -15.22 12.86
N MET A 53 -0.09 -14.90 11.82
CA MET A 53 -0.55 -15.88 10.83
C MET A 53 0.22 -15.83 9.50
N LYS A 54 1.11 -14.85 9.33
CA LYS A 54 1.88 -14.61 8.10
C LYS A 54 3.28 -14.07 8.41
N TRP A 55 4.29 -14.55 7.68
CA TRP A 55 5.67 -14.06 7.78
C TRP A 55 5.83 -12.56 7.44
N SER A 56 4.90 -11.98 6.69
CA SER A 56 4.87 -10.54 6.36
C SER A 56 4.21 -9.65 7.42
N CYS A 57 3.72 -10.22 8.51
CA CYS A 57 2.97 -9.53 9.54
C CYS A 57 3.69 -9.57 10.89
N PRO A 58 3.36 -8.64 11.81
CA PRO A 58 3.87 -8.71 13.17
C PRO A 58 3.51 -10.05 13.84
N PRO A 59 4.40 -10.60 14.69
CA PRO A 59 5.68 -10.01 15.12
C PRO A 59 6.87 -10.30 14.19
N TYR A 60 6.66 -10.98 13.05
CA TYR A 60 7.74 -11.50 12.22
C TYR A 60 8.31 -10.49 11.22
N SER A 61 7.55 -9.42 10.92
CA SER A 61 8.03 -8.36 10.06
C SER A 61 9.21 -7.59 10.70
N PRO A 62 10.18 -7.14 9.89
CA PRO A 62 11.28 -6.30 10.35
C PRO A 62 10.77 -4.91 10.75
N SER A 63 11.65 -4.09 11.33
CA SER A 63 11.40 -2.65 11.42
C SER A 63 11.48 -2.00 10.04
N PHE A 64 10.99 -0.78 9.91
CA PHE A 64 11.12 -0.03 8.67
C PHE A 64 12.58 0.37 8.44
N CYS A 65 13.29 0.82 9.48
CA CYS A 65 14.69 1.17 9.37
C CYS A 65 15.58 -0.02 8.94
N ASP A 66 15.36 -1.22 9.50
CA ASP A 66 16.13 -2.42 9.09
C ASP A 66 15.82 -2.78 7.63
N PHE A 67 14.53 -2.78 7.26
CA PHE A 67 14.08 -3.18 5.91
C PHE A 67 14.53 -2.20 4.81
N THR A 68 14.74 -0.93 5.17
CA THR A 68 15.09 0.14 4.23
C THR A 68 16.56 0.53 4.22
N SER A 69 17.39 -0.13 5.03
CA SER A 69 18.81 0.23 5.26
C SER A 69 19.67 0.29 4.00
N ASP A 70 19.40 -0.56 3.00
CA ASP A 70 20.15 -0.62 1.74
C ASP A 70 19.58 0.29 0.62
N TRP A 71 18.59 1.13 0.94
CA TRP A 71 17.85 1.94 -0.04
C TRP A 71 18.00 3.43 0.25
N ASN A 72 18.32 4.22 -0.79
CA ASN A 72 18.48 5.67 -0.67
C ASN A 72 17.22 6.46 -1.06
N LYS A 73 16.22 5.82 -1.70
CA LYS A 73 14.97 6.45 -2.13
C LYS A 73 13.75 5.61 -1.80
N LEU A 74 12.67 6.31 -1.50
CA LEU A 74 11.33 5.79 -1.33
C LEU A 74 10.34 6.63 -2.16
N TYR A 75 9.67 6.00 -3.10
CA TYR A 75 8.51 6.58 -3.78
C TYR A 75 7.24 6.07 -3.11
N VAL A 76 6.52 6.95 -2.40
CA VAL A 76 5.24 6.63 -1.77
C VAL A 76 4.13 6.85 -2.78
N LEU A 77 3.38 5.79 -3.09
CA LEU A 77 2.20 5.85 -3.92
C LEU A 77 0.95 5.90 -3.04
N TYR A 78 0.19 6.97 -3.18
CA TYR A 78 -1.08 7.19 -2.50
C TYR A 78 -2.22 7.28 -3.51
N MET A 79 -3.12 6.30 -3.49
CA MET A 79 -4.26 6.27 -4.40
C MET A 79 -5.58 6.44 -3.66
N ARG A 80 -6.50 7.21 -4.24
CA ARG A 80 -7.78 7.59 -3.62
C ARG A 80 -8.93 7.42 -4.62
N VAL A 81 -10.07 6.96 -4.13
CA VAL A 81 -11.28 6.79 -4.94
C VAL A 81 -12.52 7.23 -4.16
N SER A 82 -13.36 8.06 -4.78
CA SER A 82 -14.63 8.48 -4.17
C SER A 82 -15.55 7.30 -3.95
N THR A 83 -16.15 7.20 -2.77
CA THR A 83 -17.13 6.15 -2.42
C THR A 83 -18.48 6.34 -3.13
N GLU A 84 -18.76 7.55 -3.62
CA GLU A 84 -19.97 7.87 -4.39
C GLU A 84 -20.02 7.17 -5.75
N GLN A 85 -18.87 6.73 -6.27
CA GLN A 85 -18.78 5.97 -7.53
C GLN A 85 -19.28 4.53 -7.43
N PHE A 86 -19.73 4.10 -6.24
CA PHE A 86 -20.27 2.77 -5.98
C PHE A 86 -21.76 2.80 -5.58
N PRO A 87 -22.65 3.53 -6.31
CA PRO A 87 -24.05 3.68 -5.91
C PRO A 87 -24.83 2.36 -6.01
N TYR A 88 -24.33 1.42 -6.82
CA TYR A 88 -24.90 0.09 -7.02
C TYR A 88 -24.65 -0.87 -5.84
N ILE A 89 -23.79 -0.52 -4.89
CA ILE A 89 -23.54 -1.33 -3.69
C ILE A 89 -24.28 -0.68 -2.53
N LYS A 90 -25.31 -1.35 -1.98
CA LYS A 90 -26.11 -0.79 -0.87
C LYS A 90 -25.38 -0.77 0.47
N ASN A 91 -24.51 -1.75 0.71
CA ASN A 91 -23.78 -1.86 1.98
C ASN A 91 -22.48 -1.05 1.95
N ASP A 92 -22.33 -0.11 2.86
CA ASP A 92 -21.18 0.81 2.90
C ASP A 92 -19.84 0.11 3.12
N TYR A 93 -19.79 -0.91 3.98
CA TYR A 93 -18.57 -1.70 4.17
C TYR A 93 -18.16 -2.43 2.87
N LEU A 94 -19.14 -2.94 2.11
CA LEU A 94 -18.88 -3.55 0.81
C LEU A 94 -18.42 -2.52 -0.24
N LYS A 95 -18.89 -1.26 -0.20
CA LYS A 95 -18.34 -0.18 -1.04
C LYS A 95 -16.85 0.00 -0.80
N ILE A 96 -16.47 0.14 0.48
CA ILE A 96 -15.06 0.28 0.89
C ILE A 96 -14.23 -0.92 0.45
N LYS A 97 -14.76 -2.14 0.64
CA LYS A 97 -14.06 -3.37 0.23
C LYS A 97 -13.86 -3.44 -1.29
N ALA A 98 -14.89 -3.11 -2.08
CA ALA A 98 -14.81 -3.11 -3.55
C ALA A 98 -13.81 -2.06 -4.04
N ALA A 99 -13.91 -0.83 -3.54
CA ALA A 99 -13.02 0.27 -3.85
C ALA A 99 -11.56 -0.06 -3.51
N ASN A 100 -11.29 -0.56 -2.29
CA ASN A 100 -9.96 -1.01 -1.91
C ASN A 100 -9.47 -2.16 -2.78
N SER A 101 -10.33 -3.11 -3.15
CA SER A 101 -9.91 -4.22 -4.03
C SER A 101 -9.44 -3.73 -5.40
N ILE A 102 -10.09 -2.70 -5.97
CA ILE A 102 -9.67 -2.09 -7.23
C ILE A 102 -8.31 -1.44 -7.05
N LEU A 103 -8.18 -0.54 -6.07
CA LEU A 103 -6.94 0.22 -5.86
C LEU A 103 -5.75 -0.70 -5.55
N LYS A 104 -5.92 -1.68 -4.63
CA LYS A 104 -4.86 -2.64 -4.27
C LYS A 104 -4.39 -3.45 -5.47
N SER A 105 -5.31 -3.89 -6.33
CA SER A 105 -4.98 -4.63 -7.54
C SER A 105 -4.09 -3.80 -8.48
N ARG A 106 -4.42 -2.52 -8.67
CA ARG A 106 -3.65 -1.61 -9.53
C ARG A 106 -2.29 -1.26 -8.93
N ALA A 107 -2.27 -0.89 -7.65
CA ALA A 107 -1.06 -0.58 -6.90
C ALA A 107 -0.08 -1.77 -6.88
N ASP A 108 -0.54 -2.95 -6.46
CA ASP A 108 0.32 -4.13 -6.34
C ASP A 108 0.82 -4.59 -7.73
N LYS A 109 0.01 -4.49 -8.80
CA LYS A 109 0.45 -4.83 -10.17
C LYS A 109 1.56 -3.90 -10.65
N PHE A 110 1.35 -2.59 -10.49
CA PHE A 110 2.32 -1.56 -10.88
C PHE A 110 3.64 -1.70 -10.12
N LEU A 111 3.58 -1.74 -8.80
CA LEU A 111 4.78 -1.78 -7.97
C LEU A 111 5.53 -3.10 -8.10
N ARG A 112 4.84 -4.24 -8.27
CA ARG A 112 5.50 -5.52 -8.52
C ARG A 112 6.21 -5.54 -9.87
N LYS A 113 5.68 -4.87 -10.89
CA LYS A 113 6.35 -4.73 -12.19
C LYS A 113 7.62 -3.89 -12.04
N LEU A 114 7.52 -2.74 -11.36
CA LEU A 114 8.69 -1.88 -11.12
C LEU A 114 9.75 -2.58 -10.26
N SER A 115 9.36 -3.32 -9.22
CA SER A 115 10.31 -4.01 -8.34
C SER A 115 11.11 -5.12 -9.03
N ILE A 116 10.69 -5.60 -10.20
CA ILE A 116 11.50 -6.56 -10.96
C ILE A 116 12.76 -5.89 -11.51
N HIS A 117 12.71 -4.59 -11.78
CA HIS A 117 13.76 -3.86 -12.48
C HIS A 117 14.47 -2.83 -11.61
N TYR A 118 13.75 -2.17 -10.69
CA TYR A 118 14.22 -0.94 -10.06
C TYR A 118 14.40 -1.04 -8.54
N GLY A 119 13.94 -2.09 -7.88
CA GLY A 119 14.15 -2.24 -6.44
C GLY A 119 13.12 -3.11 -5.74
N HIS A 120 12.71 -2.74 -4.52
CA HIS A 120 11.77 -3.54 -3.73
C HIS A 120 10.49 -2.77 -3.45
N TYR A 121 9.32 -3.40 -3.58
CA TYR A 121 8.07 -2.73 -3.23
C TYR A 121 7.62 -3.00 -1.80
N ILE A 122 6.87 -2.06 -1.21
CA ILE A 122 6.10 -2.14 0.04
C ILE A 122 4.62 -2.23 -0.35
N SER A 123 3.91 -3.27 0.09
CA SER A 123 2.55 -3.60 -0.37
C SER A 123 1.42 -2.89 0.36
N THR A 124 0.23 -2.96 -0.24
CA THR A 124 -1.04 -2.46 0.31
C THR A 124 -1.69 -3.41 1.35
N GLY A 125 -0.87 -3.98 2.25
CA GLY A 125 -1.29 -4.92 3.30
C GLY A 125 -0.50 -6.23 3.27
N SER A 126 -1.07 -7.30 3.85
CA SER A 126 -0.34 -8.56 4.04
C SER A 126 -0.13 -9.38 2.76
N CYS A 127 1.00 -10.08 2.68
CA CYS A 127 1.39 -10.94 1.56
C CYS A 127 0.33 -11.99 1.20
N ARG A 128 0.17 -12.28 -0.10
CA ARG A 128 -0.84 -13.21 -0.65
C ARG A 128 -0.27 -14.30 -1.57
N LEU A 129 1.06 -14.48 -1.59
CA LEU A 129 1.75 -15.38 -2.52
C LEU A 129 1.41 -16.87 -2.32
N CYS A 130 1.09 -17.29 -1.08
CA CYS A 130 0.73 -18.66 -0.75
C CYS A 130 -0.65 -18.77 -0.09
N LYS A 131 -1.33 -19.91 -0.31
CA LYS A 131 -2.64 -20.24 0.29
C LYS A 131 -2.65 -21.69 0.80
N PRO A 132 -2.67 -21.93 2.12
CA PRO A 132 -2.43 -20.98 3.22
C PRO A 132 -0.95 -20.57 3.33
N CYS A 133 -0.66 -19.56 4.16
CA CYS A 133 0.72 -19.18 4.47
C CYS A 133 1.45 -20.28 5.25
N LYS A 134 2.73 -20.53 4.91
CA LYS A 134 3.59 -21.53 5.58
C LYS A 134 3.86 -21.22 7.05
N CYS A 135 3.78 -19.95 7.46
CA CYS A 135 3.82 -19.53 8.86
C CYS A 135 2.78 -20.26 9.72
N LYS A 136 1.59 -20.55 9.19
CA LYS A 136 0.54 -21.31 9.93
C LYS A 136 0.88 -22.78 10.19
N LYS A 137 1.97 -23.26 9.59
CA LYS A 137 2.47 -24.64 9.72
C LYS A 137 3.88 -24.65 10.31
N ASP A 138 4.31 -23.53 10.90
CA ASP A 138 5.66 -23.33 11.44
C ASP A 138 6.77 -23.67 10.43
N ALA A 139 6.50 -23.48 9.14
CA ALA A 139 7.42 -23.75 8.05
C ALA A 139 7.98 -22.45 7.44
N PRO A 140 9.21 -22.46 6.92
CA PRO A 140 9.81 -21.32 6.25
C PRO A 140 8.92 -20.76 5.14
N CYS A 141 9.08 -19.46 4.84
CA CYS A 141 8.37 -18.85 3.73
C CYS A 141 8.69 -19.61 2.42
N ALA A 142 7.67 -19.92 1.62
CA ALA A 142 7.86 -20.52 0.31
C ALA A 142 8.35 -19.52 -0.76
N HIS A 143 8.33 -18.23 -0.43
CA HIS A 143 8.64 -17.10 -1.31
C HIS A 143 9.44 -16.02 -0.55
N PRO A 144 10.60 -16.36 0.04
CA PRO A 144 11.32 -15.44 0.92
C PRO A 144 11.79 -14.19 0.16
N ASN A 145 12.14 -14.32 -1.13
CA ASN A 145 12.66 -13.24 -1.95
C ASN A 145 11.56 -12.37 -2.57
N GLU A 146 10.35 -12.91 -2.77
CA GLU A 146 9.22 -12.15 -3.33
C GLU A 146 8.28 -11.59 -2.26
N MET A 147 8.41 -12.04 -1.01
CA MET A 147 7.60 -11.57 0.10
C MET A 147 7.89 -10.09 0.35
N THR A 148 6.82 -9.34 0.62
CA THR A 148 6.90 -7.94 1.03
C THR A 148 6.03 -7.67 2.25
N TYR A 149 6.15 -6.47 2.79
CA TYR A 149 5.53 -5.94 3.99
C TYR A 149 4.69 -4.72 3.65
N SER A 150 3.70 -4.39 4.49
CA SER A 150 3.05 -3.08 4.43
C SER A 150 3.76 -2.10 5.34
N PHE A 151 3.55 -0.81 5.14
CA PHE A 151 4.09 0.22 6.03
C PHE A 151 3.72 -0.05 7.51
N GLU A 152 2.47 -0.44 7.80
CA GLU A 152 2.05 -0.75 9.17
C GLU A 152 2.76 -1.98 9.73
N SER A 153 3.03 -3.01 8.91
CA SER A 153 3.76 -4.18 9.41
C SER A 153 5.24 -3.90 9.65
N LEU A 154 5.82 -2.93 8.93
CA LEU A 154 7.15 -2.38 9.21
C LEU A 154 7.16 -1.42 10.40
N GLY A 155 6.00 -1.01 10.91
CA GLY A 155 5.86 -0.15 12.07
C GLY A 155 5.68 1.33 11.77
N ILE A 156 5.43 1.72 10.52
CA ILE A 156 5.23 3.13 10.15
C ILE A 156 3.80 3.58 10.45
N ASP A 157 3.68 4.76 11.07
CA ASP A 157 2.43 5.51 11.07
C ASP A 157 2.10 6.05 9.69
N VAL A 158 1.24 5.31 8.99
CA VAL A 158 0.79 5.67 7.64
C VAL A 158 -0.02 6.96 7.65
N SER A 159 -0.71 7.30 8.75
CA SER A 159 -1.42 8.59 8.84
C SER A 159 -0.43 9.74 8.89
N GLY A 160 0.61 9.61 9.71
CA GLY A 160 1.74 10.54 9.75
C GLY A 160 2.47 10.66 8.41
N LEU A 161 2.75 9.52 7.76
CA LEU A 161 3.39 9.48 6.43
C LEU A 161 2.56 10.23 5.39
N ILE A 162 1.24 10.00 5.36
CA ILE A 162 0.36 10.68 4.41
C ILE A 162 0.29 12.18 4.69
N ASN A 163 0.22 12.60 5.95
CA ASN A 163 0.21 14.02 6.30
C ASN A 163 1.52 14.73 5.98
N MET A 164 2.64 14.01 6.04
CA MET A 164 3.96 14.53 5.66
C MET A 164 4.09 14.74 4.15
N CYS A 165 3.51 13.84 3.35
CA CYS A 165 3.72 13.81 1.90
C CYS A 165 2.60 14.48 1.08
N PHE A 166 1.36 14.48 1.58
CA PHE A 166 0.17 14.78 0.78
C PHE A 166 -0.80 15.72 1.49
N LYS A 167 -1.57 16.48 0.70
CA LYS A 167 -2.57 17.43 1.21
C LYS A 167 -3.89 16.77 1.64
N ASN A 168 -4.15 15.55 1.15
CA ASN A 168 -5.37 14.82 1.46
C ASN A 168 -5.11 13.79 2.57
N PRO A 169 -5.82 13.85 3.71
CA PRO A 169 -5.58 12.94 4.83
C PRO A 169 -6.12 11.52 4.55
N LEU A 170 -5.65 10.54 5.32
CA LEU A 170 -6.31 9.23 5.35
C LEU A 170 -7.69 9.33 5.98
N LEU A 171 -8.68 8.76 5.30
CA LEU A 171 -10.04 8.62 5.82
C LEU A 171 -10.29 7.17 6.20
N TRP A 172 -10.63 6.95 7.47
CA TRP A 172 -10.93 5.63 8.00
C TRP A 172 -12.45 5.40 8.00
N TYR A 173 -12.86 4.23 7.53
CA TYR A 173 -14.24 3.79 7.69
C TYR A 173 -14.55 3.58 9.17
N LYS A 174 -15.68 4.12 9.62
CA LYS A 174 -16.28 3.82 10.91
C LYS A 174 -17.67 3.25 10.67
N PRO A 175 -18.16 2.31 11.50
CA PRO A 175 -19.52 1.83 11.39
C PRO A 175 -20.50 3.01 11.28
N GLN A 176 -21.41 2.95 10.29
CA GLN A 176 -22.42 3.98 10.02
C GLN A 176 -21.89 5.33 9.49
N SER A 177 -20.60 5.45 9.19
CA SER A 177 -20.00 6.65 8.62
C SER A 177 -19.16 6.28 7.40
N LEU A 178 -19.77 6.36 6.22
CA LEU A 178 -19.07 6.18 4.95
C LEU A 178 -18.17 7.40 4.67
N PRO A 179 -16.85 7.25 4.55
CA PRO A 179 -15.97 8.36 4.20
C PRO A 179 -16.18 8.79 2.74
N LYS A 180 -15.85 10.06 2.44
CA LYS A 180 -15.92 10.63 1.07
C LYS A 180 -15.12 9.82 0.05
N TYR A 181 -13.98 9.29 0.47
CA TYR A 181 -13.16 8.39 -0.32
C TYR A 181 -12.55 7.30 0.56
N THR A 182 -12.13 6.22 -0.06
CA THR A 182 -11.16 5.29 0.53
C THR A 182 -9.85 5.40 -0.24
N SER A 183 -8.79 4.84 0.35
CA SER A 183 -7.46 4.95 -0.22
C SER A 183 -6.58 3.75 0.08
N VAL A 184 -5.50 3.63 -0.69
CA VAL A 184 -4.41 2.68 -0.46
C VAL A 184 -3.08 3.42 -0.48
N VAL A 185 -2.16 2.96 0.36
CA VAL A 185 -0.79 3.48 0.47
C VAL A 185 0.16 2.31 0.30
N CYS A 186 1.21 2.53 -0.47
CA CYS A 186 2.26 1.56 -0.80
C CYS A 186 3.50 2.31 -1.26
N GLY A 187 4.61 1.62 -1.52
CA GLY A 187 5.83 2.30 -1.94
C GLY A 187 6.79 1.46 -2.76
N LEU A 188 7.71 2.14 -3.41
CA LEU A 188 8.86 1.55 -4.09
C LEU A 188 10.14 2.05 -3.42
N LEU A 189 10.92 1.13 -2.91
CA LEU A 189 12.30 1.36 -2.49
C LEU A 189 13.21 1.15 -3.69
N THR A 190 14.13 2.09 -3.92
CA THR A 190 15.07 2.04 -5.04
C THR A 190 16.35 2.80 -4.70
N ASN A 191 17.41 2.53 -5.46
CA ASN A 191 18.64 3.29 -5.45
C ASN A 191 18.79 4.18 -6.70
N GLU A 192 17.77 4.19 -7.56
CA GLU A 192 17.71 4.96 -8.80
C GLU A 192 16.82 6.20 -8.67
N VAL A 193 17.16 7.27 -9.38
CA VAL A 193 16.29 8.46 -9.51
C VAL A 193 15.27 8.17 -10.62
N LEU A 194 14.00 8.06 -10.26
CA LEU A 194 12.90 7.84 -11.19
C LEU A 194 12.05 9.10 -11.28
N SER A 195 11.96 9.71 -12.46
CA SER A 195 11.16 10.93 -12.62
C SER A 195 9.66 10.65 -12.46
N THR A 196 8.91 11.68 -12.09
CA THR A 196 7.44 11.60 -11.96
C THR A 196 6.77 11.19 -13.27
N GLU A 197 7.26 11.71 -14.40
CA GLU A 197 6.75 11.41 -15.74
C GLU A 197 7.01 9.94 -16.09
N PHE A 198 8.21 9.42 -15.77
CA PHE A 198 8.55 8.03 -15.98
C PHE A 198 7.63 7.09 -15.18
N LEU A 199 7.40 7.40 -13.89
CA LEU A 199 6.54 6.60 -13.03
C LEU A 199 5.08 6.62 -13.49
N GLU A 200 4.59 7.77 -13.94
CA GLU A 200 3.26 7.91 -14.53
C GLU A 200 3.12 7.10 -15.82
N ASP A 201 4.08 7.21 -16.74
CA ASP A 201 4.10 6.44 -17.99
C ASP A 201 4.11 4.93 -17.74
N GLU A 202 4.95 4.46 -16.81
CA GLU A 202 4.99 3.04 -16.44
C GLU A 202 3.70 2.58 -15.76
N TYR A 203 3.05 3.46 -15.00
CA TYR A 203 1.74 3.17 -14.42
C TYR A 203 0.70 2.94 -15.51
N PHE A 204 0.60 3.84 -16.50
CA PHE A 204 -0.36 3.70 -17.60
C PHE A 204 -0.07 2.49 -18.49
N LYS A 205 1.20 2.21 -18.81
CA LYS A 205 1.61 0.98 -19.48
C LYS A 205 1.19 -0.27 -18.70
N CYS A 206 1.23 -0.22 -17.36
CA CYS A 206 0.89 -1.36 -16.52
C CYS A 206 -0.63 -1.64 -16.46
N ILE A 207 -1.48 -0.62 -16.50
CA ILE A 207 -2.94 -0.80 -16.39
C ILE A 207 -3.63 -1.06 -17.73
N ASN A 208 -3.01 -0.66 -18.85
CA ASN A 208 -3.53 -0.82 -20.21
C ASN A 208 -3.13 -2.15 -20.88
N ASN A 209 -2.08 -2.81 -20.37
CA ASN A 209 -1.72 -4.20 -20.70
C ASN A 209 -2.37 -5.18 -19.71
#